data_AF-A0A085WAK4-F1
#
_entry.id   AF-A0A085WAK4-F1
#
_cell.length_a   1.000
_cell.length_b   1.000
_cell.length_c   1.000
_cell.angle_alpha   90.00
_cell.angle_beta   90.00
_cell.angle_gamma   90.00
#
_symmetry.space_group_name_H-M   'P 1'
#
loop_
_entity.id
_entity.type
_entity.pdbx_description
1 polymer ?
#
loop_
_entity_poly.entity_id
_entity_poly.type
_entity_poly.pdbx_seq_one_letter_code
_entity_poly.pdbx_strand_id
1 'polypeptide(L)'
;MSTSITSSIFRALQQLRQDTSAPVAPQSTPAAAPTAPQAPATPVSFQDGFEQASTQQQEWSAKFSADALPPSGSAPVIQQTTDTNCGAAAAVMAAGSRGQVAGVSAEQRMAQLESQFTDGKGTSAQELAKMLGSEGMKVNQAAFKFDQTTVDETLKKGGKLMAMVDSAQITPGSDPSKTGGAHWVVVDGKDDKGNYTVKDPATGSSYGVDFNHLTNAVDQNWFKHNSGGMMLVEDAKGATSAEALAQSNAALTVPLNANDGGGSKAAETFGRESS
;
A
#
# COMPACT_ATOMS: atom_id res chain seq x y z
N MET A 1 76.39 23.04 -8.39
CA MET A 1 75.11 23.11 -7.63
C MET A 1 74.01 23.19 -8.69
N SER A 2 73.38 22.06 -9.03
CA SER A 2 72.12 21.56 -8.43
C SER A 2 70.90 22.33 -8.95
N THR A 3 69.82 21.75 -9.48
CA THR A 3 69.46 20.35 -9.77
C THR A 3 68.26 20.35 -10.72
N SER A 4 68.15 19.32 -11.54
CA SER A 4 67.09 19.01 -12.51
C SER A 4 65.71 18.82 -11.87
N ILE A 5 64.68 19.44 -12.45
CA ILE A 5 63.26 19.12 -12.22
C ILE A 5 62.58 18.95 -13.59
N THR A 6 62.84 17.83 -14.26
CA THR A 6 62.09 17.43 -15.47
C THR A 6 62.25 15.93 -15.76
N SER A 7 61.98 15.06 -14.77
CA SER A 7 62.05 13.59 -15.01
C SER A 7 61.06 12.74 -14.20
N SER A 8 60.05 13.34 -13.57
CA SER A 8 59.16 12.59 -12.66
C SER A 8 57.78 12.28 -13.21
N ILE A 9 57.39 12.85 -14.37
CA ILE A 9 56.03 12.67 -14.90
C ILE A 9 55.97 11.56 -15.96
N PHE A 10 57.08 11.19 -16.60
CA PHE A 10 57.09 10.18 -17.65
C PHE A 10 57.14 8.71 -17.16
N ARG A 11 57.38 8.48 -15.86
CA ARG A 11 57.50 7.11 -15.29
C ARG A 11 56.18 6.56 -14.73
N ALA A 12 55.21 7.42 -14.42
CA ALA A 12 53.93 6.99 -13.83
C ALA A 12 52.93 6.40 -14.85
N LEU A 13 53.15 6.62 -16.16
CA LEU A 13 52.24 6.14 -17.21
C LEU A 13 52.69 4.85 -17.92
N GLN A 14 53.88 4.33 -17.61
CA GLN A 14 54.32 3.00 -18.08
C GLN A 14 54.08 1.88 -17.05
N GLN A 15 53.76 2.20 -15.80
CA GLN A 15 53.57 1.22 -14.73
C GLN A 15 52.11 0.78 -14.51
N LEU A 16 51.16 1.31 -15.31
CA LEU A 16 49.73 0.95 -15.26
C LEU A 16 49.27 0.07 -16.44
N ARG A 17 50.20 -0.51 -17.20
CA ARG A 17 49.93 -1.45 -18.30
C ARG A 17 50.59 -2.83 -18.12
N GLN A 18 50.82 -3.28 -16.88
CA GLN A 18 51.35 -4.62 -16.63
C GLN A 18 50.52 -5.51 -15.68
N ASP A 19 49.40 -5.05 -15.12
CA ASP A 19 48.54 -5.88 -14.25
C ASP A 19 47.20 -6.28 -14.90
N THR A 20 47.29 -6.90 -16.08
CA THR A 20 46.22 -7.77 -16.57
C THR A 20 46.82 -9.14 -16.89
N SER A 21 46.87 -9.99 -15.88
CA SER A 21 46.97 -11.45 -16.03
C SER A 21 46.00 -12.09 -15.05
N ALA A 22 44.98 -12.75 -15.60
CA ALA A 22 43.96 -13.47 -14.84
C ALA A 22 44.57 -14.66 -14.07
N PRO A 23 44.06 -15.01 -12.87
CA PRO A 23 44.55 -16.16 -12.13
C PRO A 23 44.14 -17.48 -12.82
N VAL A 24 45.13 -18.31 -13.09
CA VAL A 24 44.99 -19.71 -13.53
C VAL A 24 44.50 -20.56 -12.36
N ALA A 25 43.41 -21.30 -12.58
CA ALA A 25 42.84 -22.22 -11.59
C ALA A 25 43.76 -23.42 -11.32
N PRO A 26 43.92 -23.86 -10.05
CA PRO A 26 44.68 -25.07 -9.73
C PRO A 26 43.92 -26.35 -10.12
N GLN A 27 44.68 -27.32 -10.65
CA GLN A 27 44.23 -28.65 -11.04
C GLN A 27 43.75 -29.49 -9.84
N SER A 28 42.69 -30.27 -10.06
CA SER A 28 42.02 -31.15 -9.11
C SER A 28 42.71 -32.52 -8.94
N THR A 29 42.93 -32.94 -7.69
CA THR A 29 43.10 -34.34 -7.27
C THR A 29 41.75 -34.94 -6.83
N PRO A 30 41.51 -36.25 -7.00
CA PRO A 30 40.19 -36.85 -6.80
C PRO A 30 39.94 -37.25 -5.34
N ALA A 31 38.85 -36.77 -4.75
CA ALA A 31 38.33 -37.21 -3.46
C ALA A 31 36.87 -37.65 -3.57
N ALA A 32 36.53 -38.68 -2.81
CA ALA A 32 35.38 -39.56 -2.94
C ALA A 32 33.99 -38.89 -2.98
N ALA A 33 33.08 -39.51 -3.73
CA ALA A 33 31.69 -39.10 -3.94
C ALA A 33 30.87 -39.02 -2.63
N PRO A 34 30.19 -37.89 -2.38
CA PRO A 34 29.01 -37.85 -1.53
C PRO A 34 27.76 -38.20 -2.34
N THR A 35 26.90 -39.02 -1.74
CA THR A 35 25.62 -39.51 -2.24
C THR A 35 24.72 -38.37 -2.74
N ALA A 36 24.20 -38.50 -3.96
CA ALA A 36 23.30 -37.52 -4.56
C ALA A 36 22.01 -37.35 -3.72
N PRO A 37 21.56 -36.12 -3.44
CA PRO A 37 20.18 -35.85 -3.05
C PRO A 37 19.25 -36.24 -4.19
N GLN A 38 18.15 -36.94 -3.87
CA GLN A 38 17.11 -37.28 -4.83
C GLN A 38 16.58 -36.00 -5.51
N ALA A 39 16.42 -36.05 -6.82
CA ALA A 39 15.86 -34.96 -7.62
C ALA A 39 14.44 -34.61 -7.13
N PRO A 40 14.13 -33.34 -6.82
CA PRO A 40 12.74 -32.93 -6.73
C PRO A 40 12.10 -32.98 -8.13
N ALA A 41 10.80 -33.22 -8.12
CA ALA A 41 9.96 -33.54 -9.27
C ALA A 41 10.13 -32.61 -10.47
N THR A 42 9.86 -33.19 -11.64
CA THR A 42 9.74 -32.60 -12.98
C THR A 42 9.49 -31.08 -13.04
N PRO A 43 10.19 -30.33 -13.91
CA PRO A 43 9.86 -28.93 -14.15
C PRO A 43 8.45 -28.85 -14.73
N VAL A 44 7.57 -28.14 -14.02
CA VAL A 44 6.23 -27.75 -14.51
C VAL A 44 6.46 -27.04 -15.84
N SER A 45 5.88 -27.54 -16.92
CA SER A 45 6.10 -26.95 -18.23
C SER A 45 5.50 -25.54 -18.26
N PHE A 46 6.06 -24.63 -19.05
CA PHE A 46 5.53 -23.27 -19.19
C PHE A 46 4.04 -23.26 -19.62
N GLN A 47 3.61 -24.31 -20.33
CA GLN A 47 2.22 -24.53 -20.73
C GLN A 47 1.33 -24.87 -19.55
N ASP A 48 1.76 -25.76 -18.64
CA ASP A 48 1.00 -26.12 -17.44
C ASP A 48 0.84 -24.92 -16.49
N GLY A 49 1.89 -24.09 -16.35
CA GLY A 49 1.84 -22.87 -15.54
C GLY A 49 0.92 -21.79 -16.13
N PHE A 50 0.88 -21.66 -17.47
CA PHE A 50 -0.01 -20.73 -18.16
C PHE A 50 -1.47 -21.18 -18.09
N GLU A 51 -1.75 -22.48 -18.25
CA GLU A 51 -3.10 -23.03 -18.11
C GLU A 51 -3.63 -22.86 -16.69
N GLN A 52 -2.79 -23.10 -15.67
CA GLN A 52 -3.16 -22.92 -14.27
C GLN A 52 -3.37 -21.45 -13.89
N ALA A 53 -2.56 -20.53 -14.44
CA ALA A 53 -2.76 -19.09 -14.27
C ALA A 53 -4.02 -18.60 -15.01
N SER A 54 -4.29 -19.13 -16.21
CA SER A 54 -5.47 -18.78 -16.99
C SER A 54 -6.77 -19.29 -16.35
N THR A 55 -6.71 -20.48 -15.73
CA THR A 55 -7.85 -21.06 -15.01
C THR A 55 -8.13 -20.27 -13.75
N GLN A 56 -7.11 -19.90 -12.98
CA GLN A 56 -7.26 -19.00 -11.83
C GLN A 56 -7.77 -17.61 -12.25
N GLN A 57 -7.30 -17.08 -13.39
CA GLN A 57 -7.81 -15.82 -13.94
C GLN A 57 -9.26 -15.92 -14.41
N GLN A 58 -9.68 -17.05 -14.98
CA GLN A 58 -11.07 -17.30 -15.39
C GLN A 58 -11.98 -17.53 -14.18
N GLU A 59 -11.54 -18.25 -13.16
CA GLU A 59 -12.26 -18.42 -11.90
C GLU A 59 -12.39 -17.10 -11.15
N TRP A 60 -11.33 -16.29 -11.16
CA TRP A 60 -11.34 -14.93 -10.61
C TRP A 60 -12.32 -14.05 -11.42
N SER A 61 -12.21 -14.04 -12.74
CA SER A 61 -13.12 -13.29 -13.61
C SER A 61 -14.57 -13.74 -13.45
N ALA A 62 -14.84 -15.04 -13.32
CA ALA A 62 -16.19 -15.58 -13.11
C ALA A 62 -16.74 -15.26 -11.72
N LYS A 63 -15.89 -15.14 -10.68
CA LYS A 63 -16.29 -14.70 -9.34
C LYS A 63 -16.65 -13.22 -9.28
N PHE A 64 -16.05 -12.38 -10.13
CA PHE A 64 -16.18 -10.92 -10.06
C PHE A 64 -16.89 -10.28 -11.27
N SER A 65 -17.29 -11.08 -12.27
CA SER A 65 -18.12 -10.67 -13.42
C SER A 65 -19.57 -11.04 -13.17
N ALA A 66 -20.22 -10.39 -12.21
CA ALA A 66 -21.66 -10.40 -12.10
C ALA A 66 -22.18 -8.98 -11.92
N ASP A 67 -23.03 -8.62 -12.87
CA ASP A 67 -24.01 -7.53 -12.96
C ASP A 67 -24.16 -6.52 -11.81
N ALA A 68 -24.30 -5.26 -12.23
CA ALA A 68 -24.86 -4.11 -11.52
C ALA A 68 -25.04 -4.29 -10.01
N LEU A 69 -24.02 -3.88 -9.25
CA LEU A 69 -24.12 -3.73 -7.81
C LEU A 69 -25.31 -2.81 -7.47
N PRO A 70 -26.15 -3.17 -6.49
CA PRO A 70 -27.21 -2.29 -6.00
C PRO A 70 -26.63 -0.94 -5.53
N PRO A 71 -27.42 0.15 -5.53
CA PRO A 71 -26.93 1.46 -5.10
C PRO A 71 -26.28 1.34 -3.73
N SER A 72 -25.10 1.97 -3.60
CA SER A 72 -24.26 2.10 -2.42
C SER A 72 -25.06 2.10 -1.10
N GLY A 73 -25.40 0.90 -0.62
CA GLY A 73 -25.82 0.70 0.76
C GLY A 73 -24.57 0.86 1.61
N SER A 74 -24.67 1.64 2.70
CA SER A 74 -23.57 1.99 3.58
C SER A 74 -22.84 0.74 4.06
N ALA A 75 -21.80 0.31 3.34
CA ALA A 75 -20.99 -0.83 3.74
C ALA A 75 -20.52 -0.59 5.19
N PRO A 76 -20.60 -1.60 6.06
CA PRO A 76 -20.30 -1.42 7.48
C PRO A 76 -18.89 -0.87 7.65
N VAL A 77 -18.70 -0.06 8.69
CA VAL A 77 -17.35 0.41 9.05
C VAL A 77 -16.60 -0.79 9.63
N ILE A 78 -15.45 -1.09 9.04
CA ILE A 78 -14.57 -2.17 9.50
C ILE A 78 -13.60 -1.55 10.49
N GLN A 79 -13.68 -1.99 11.74
CA GLN A 79 -12.77 -1.55 12.79
C GLN A 79 -11.41 -2.25 12.61
N GLN A 80 -10.34 -1.48 12.72
CA GLN A 80 -8.97 -1.99 12.77
C GLN A 80 -8.80 -2.88 14.02
N THR A 81 -8.06 -3.97 13.91
CA THR A 81 -7.86 -4.94 15.00
C THR A 81 -6.53 -4.79 15.71
N THR A 82 -5.61 -4.01 15.12
CA THR A 82 -4.31 -3.66 15.71
C THR A 82 -4.09 -2.17 15.53
N ASP A 83 -3.13 -1.59 16.25
CA ASP A 83 -2.80 -0.17 16.08
C ASP A 83 -2.33 0.15 14.65
N THR A 84 -1.74 -0.80 13.95
CA THR A 84 -1.04 -0.56 12.67
C THR A 84 -1.88 -0.87 11.43
N ASN A 85 -3.04 -1.52 11.57
CA ASN A 85 -3.79 -2.03 10.41
C ASN A 85 -4.95 -1.18 9.90
N CYS A 86 -4.97 0.11 10.25
CA CYS A 86 -5.93 1.07 9.69
C CYS A 86 -5.94 1.11 8.15
N GLY A 87 -4.77 0.96 7.51
CA GLY A 87 -4.66 0.91 6.05
C GLY A 87 -5.32 -0.33 5.44
N ALA A 88 -5.12 -1.49 6.05
CA ALA A 88 -5.77 -2.73 5.62
C ALA A 88 -7.30 -2.64 5.80
N ALA A 89 -7.77 -2.14 6.95
CA ALA A 89 -9.19 -1.89 7.18
C ALA A 89 -9.79 -0.93 6.15
N ALA A 90 -9.07 0.15 5.83
CA ALA A 90 -9.48 1.13 4.83
C ALA A 90 -9.55 0.51 3.43
N ALA A 91 -8.59 -0.34 3.04
CA ALA A 91 -8.62 -1.04 1.76
C ALA A 91 -9.83 -1.99 1.64
N VAL A 92 -10.13 -2.78 2.68
CA VAL A 92 -11.30 -3.66 2.69
C VAL A 92 -12.61 -2.86 2.64
N MET A 93 -12.71 -1.74 3.38
CA MET A 93 -13.87 -0.85 3.31
C MET A 93 -14.03 -0.21 1.92
N ALA A 94 -12.92 0.17 1.28
CA ALA A 94 -12.96 0.76 -0.05
C ALA A 94 -13.46 -0.24 -1.10
N ALA A 95 -13.06 -1.51 -0.98
CA ALA A 95 -13.50 -2.61 -1.83
C ALA A 95 -14.98 -2.99 -1.64
N GLY A 96 -15.52 -2.77 -0.42
CA GLY A 96 -16.90 -3.10 -0.08
C GLY A 96 -17.22 -4.57 -0.37
N SER A 97 -18.34 -4.83 -1.03
CA SER A 97 -18.75 -6.20 -1.39
C SER A 97 -17.83 -6.87 -2.42
N ARG A 98 -17.01 -6.14 -3.18
CA ARG A 98 -16.06 -6.75 -4.14
C ARG A 98 -14.92 -7.46 -3.41
N GLY A 99 -14.44 -6.90 -2.31
CA GLY A 99 -13.41 -7.51 -1.47
C GLY A 99 -13.91 -8.70 -0.64
N GLN A 100 -15.23 -8.97 -0.64
CA GLN A 100 -15.80 -10.07 0.12
C GLN A 100 -15.56 -11.39 -0.61
N VAL A 101 -14.66 -12.20 -0.05
CA VAL A 101 -14.49 -13.60 -0.44
C VAL A 101 -15.38 -14.46 0.45
N ALA A 102 -16.23 -15.30 -0.15
CA ALA A 102 -17.13 -16.18 0.59
C ALA A 102 -16.34 -17.04 1.60
N GLY A 103 -16.76 -16.99 2.87
CA GLY A 103 -16.11 -17.72 3.98
C GLY A 103 -14.86 -17.07 4.56
N VAL A 104 -14.46 -15.88 4.08
CA VAL A 104 -13.33 -15.11 4.64
C VAL A 104 -13.88 -13.90 5.39
N SER A 105 -13.49 -13.73 6.66
CA SER A 105 -13.90 -12.58 7.46
C SER A 105 -13.12 -11.31 7.09
N ALA A 106 -13.63 -10.14 7.48
CA ALA A 106 -12.92 -8.87 7.29
C ALA A 106 -11.56 -8.87 7.99
N GLU A 107 -11.46 -9.46 9.19
CA GLU A 107 -10.22 -9.59 9.95
C GLU A 107 -9.21 -10.48 9.23
N GLN A 108 -9.67 -11.63 8.70
CA GLN A 108 -8.80 -12.51 7.90
C GLN A 108 -8.31 -11.79 6.65
N ARG A 109 -9.16 -10.97 6.03
CA ARG A 109 -8.77 -10.19 4.84
C ARG A 109 -7.75 -9.11 5.18
N MET A 110 -7.95 -8.37 6.27
CA MET A 110 -6.97 -7.40 6.75
C MET A 110 -5.62 -8.06 7.02
N ALA A 111 -5.60 -9.20 7.73
CA ALA A 111 -4.37 -9.93 8.01
C ALA A 111 -3.66 -10.42 6.74
N GLN A 112 -4.40 -10.85 5.71
CA GLN A 112 -3.82 -11.21 4.41
C GLN A 112 -3.15 -10.00 3.74
N LEU A 113 -3.83 -8.85 3.71
CA LEU A 113 -3.29 -7.62 3.13
C LEU A 113 -2.03 -7.15 3.88
N GLU A 114 -2.06 -7.16 5.22
CA GLU A 114 -0.90 -6.81 6.03
C GLU A 114 0.29 -7.73 5.73
N SER A 115 0.07 -9.04 5.73
CA SER A 115 1.11 -10.03 5.43
C SER A 115 1.70 -9.88 4.04
N GLN A 116 0.92 -9.41 3.07
CA GLN A 116 1.35 -9.29 1.69
C GLN A 116 2.05 -7.95 1.40
N PHE A 117 1.62 -6.88 2.04
CA PHE A 117 1.98 -5.52 1.62
C PHE A 117 2.67 -4.66 2.67
N THR A 118 2.76 -5.09 3.93
CA THR A 118 3.35 -4.27 5.01
C THR A 118 4.45 -5.03 5.75
N ASP A 119 5.28 -4.30 6.49
CA ASP A 119 6.23 -4.88 7.45
C ASP A 119 5.70 -4.90 8.90
N GLY A 120 4.41 -4.57 9.08
CA GLY A 120 3.73 -4.53 10.38
C GLY A 120 3.85 -3.21 11.15
N LYS A 121 4.56 -2.19 10.64
CA LYS A 121 4.75 -0.89 11.34
C LYS A 121 3.68 0.15 11.03
N GLY A 122 2.78 -0.15 10.11
CA GLY A 122 1.78 0.79 9.60
C GLY A 122 1.52 0.52 8.14
N THR A 123 0.83 1.44 7.48
CA THR A 123 0.61 1.36 6.03
C THR A 123 0.95 2.69 5.40
N SER A 124 2.03 2.73 4.61
CA SER A 124 2.38 3.88 3.78
C SER A 124 1.36 4.09 2.65
N ALA A 125 1.44 5.24 1.97
CA ALA A 125 0.63 5.51 0.79
C ALA A 125 0.86 4.47 -0.33
N GLN A 126 2.10 4.05 -0.53
CA GLN A 126 2.44 3.08 -1.55
C GLN A 126 1.90 1.68 -1.23
N GLU A 127 1.94 1.27 0.04
CA GLU A 127 1.41 -0.03 0.47
C GLU A 127 -0.12 -0.05 0.41
N LEU A 128 -0.79 1.02 0.85
CA LEU A 128 -2.25 1.13 0.71
C LEU A 128 -2.66 1.06 -0.77
N ALA A 129 -1.94 1.73 -1.67
CA ALA A 129 -2.20 1.67 -3.11
C ALA A 129 -2.08 0.25 -3.68
N LYS A 130 -1.12 -0.54 -3.19
CA LYS A 130 -0.98 -1.97 -3.55
C LYS A 130 -2.14 -2.79 -3.00
N MET A 131 -2.51 -2.59 -1.73
CA MET A 131 -3.67 -3.25 -1.11
C MET A 131 -4.94 -2.98 -1.92
N LEU A 132 -5.21 -1.73 -2.25
CA LEU A 132 -6.34 -1.32 -3.10
C LEU A 132 -6.32 -2.05 -4.45
N GLY A 133 -5.16 -2.16 -5.10
CA GLY A 133 -5.05 -2.90 -6.36
C GLY A 133 -5.34 -4.39 -6.21
N SER A 134 -4.91 -4.99 -5.10
CA SER A 134 -5.22 -6.40 -4.77
C SER A 134 -6.71 -6.65 -4.49
N GLU A 135 -7.42 -5.61 -4.08
CA GLU A 135 -8.87 -5.59 -3.86
C GLU A 135 -9.68 -5.20 -5.12
N GLY A 136 -9.01 -5.03 -6.27
CA GLY A 136 -9.69 -4.63 -7.52
C GLY A 136 -10.13 -3.15 -7.53
N MET A 137 -9.47 -2.32 -6.72
CA MET A 137 -9.67 -0.86 -6.70
C MET A 137 -8.55 -0.17 -7.47
N LYS A 138 -8.92 0.75 -8.34
CA LYS A 138 -8.00 1.58 -9.10
C LYS A 138 -7.79 2.91 -8.40
N VAL A 139 -6.54 3.30 -8.17
CA VAL A 139 -6.17 4.68 -7.84
C VAL A 139 -6.18 5.47 -9.14
N ASN A 140 -7.05 6.48 -9.25
CA ASN A 140 -7.09 7.34 -10.43
C ASN A 140 -6.16 8.55 -10.28
N GLN A 141 -6.09 9.10 -9.07
CA GLN A 141 -5.24 10.23 -8.73
C GLN A 141 -4.75 10.08 -7.30
N ALA A 142 -3.53 10.51 -7.04
CA ALA A 142 -2.98 10.65 -5.71
C ALA A 142 -2.27 12.01 -5.63
N ALA A 143 -2.57 12.77 -4.59
CA ALA A 143 -2.02 14.09 -4.37
C ALA A 143 -1.96 14.38 -2.88
N PHE A 144 -1.11 15.32 -2.48
CA PHE A 144 -1.08 15.75 -1.08
C PHE A 144 -2.48 16.20 -0.62
N LYS A 145 -3.16 17.00 -1.46
CA LYS A 145 -4.57 17.39 -1.30
C LYS A 145 -5.23 17.51 -2.66
N PHE A 146 -6.54 17.30 -2.69
CA PHE A 146 -7.41 17.69 -3.80
C PHE A 146 -8.21 18.94 -3.44
N ASP A 147 -8.74 19.63 -4.44
CA ASP A 147 -9.78 20.63 -4.23
C ASP A 147 -11.15 19.95 -4.02
N GLN A 148 -12.10 20.70 -3.46
CA GLN A 148 -13.42 20.20 -3.12
C GLN A 148 -14.20 19.69 -4.35
N THR A 149 -14.05 20.35 -5.50
CA THR A 149 -14.77 20.00 -6.73
C THR A 149 -14.32 18.63 -7.22
N THR A 150 -13.01 18.39 -7.25
CA THR A 150 -12.43 17.11 -7.67
C THR A 150 -12.93 15.97 -6.77
N VAL A 151 -12.92 16.15 -5.44
CA VAL A 151 -13.45 15.14 -4.51
C VAL A 151 -14.95 14.90 -4.76
N ASP A 152 -15.75 15.97 -4.87
CA ASP A 152 -17.19 15.87 -5.06
C ASP A 152 -17.56 15.16 -6.35
N GLU A 153 -16.84 15.41 -7.44
CA GLU A 153 -17.05 14.74 -8.71
C GLU A 153 -16.73 13.25 -8.65
N THR A 154 -15.68 12.85 -7.94
CA THR A 154 -15.36 11.43 -7.72
C THR A 154 -16.45 10.74 -6.90
N LEU A 155 -16.85 11.33 -5.77
CA LEU A 155 -17.87 10.72 -4.90
C LEU A 155 -19.23 10.60 -5.62
N LYS A 156 -19.63 11.60 -6.42
CA LYS A 156 -20.86 11.55 -7.23
C LYS A 156 -20.88 10.40 -8.23
N LYS A 157 -19.72 9.93 -8.68
CA LYS A 157 -19.58 8.80 -9.61
C LYS A 157 -19.51 7.43 -8.91
N GLY A 158 -19.66 7.41 -7.58
CA GLY A 158 -19.51 6.21 -6.77
C GLY A 158 -18.05 5.86 -6.44
N GLY A 159 -17.10 6.75 -6.76
CA GLY A 159 -15.73 6.65 -6.29
C GLY A 159 -15.62 6.96 -4.81
N LYS A 160 -14.42 6.74 -4.26
CA LYS A 160 -14.10 6.99 -2.85
C LYS A 160 -12.84 7.82 -2.74
N LEU A 161 -12.67 8.47 -1.60
CA LEU A 161 -11.45 9.15 -1.21
C LEU A 161 -10.80 8.38 -0.05
N MET A 162 -9.53 8.04 -0.21
CA MET A 162 -8.68 7.58 0.87
C MET A 162 -7.88 8.77 1.38
N ALA A 163 -7.90 9.04 2.67
CA ALA A 163 -7.17 10.17 3.24
C ALA A 163 -6.31 9.71 4.43
N MET A 164 -5.03 10.11 4.42
CA MET A 164 -4.16 9.98 5.59
C MET A 164 -4.28 11.25 6.43
N VAL A 165 -4.80 11.11 7.63
CA VAL A 165 -5.18 12.21 8.53
C VAL A 165 -4.48 12.06 9.88
N ASP A 166 -4.38 13.16 10.61
CA ASP A 166 -4.02 13.10 12.03
C ASP A 166 -5.24 12.58 12.79
N SER A 167 -5.09 11.42 13.43
CA SER A 167 -6.17 10.74 14.17
C SER A 167 -6.79 11.55 15.30
N ALA A 168 -6.03 12.48 15.92
CA ALA A 168 -6.58 13.34 16.95
C ALA A 168 -7.37 14.52 16.37
N GLN A 169 -7.16 14.85 15.09
CA GLN A 169 -7.74 16.03 14.44
C GLN A 169 -8.96 15.70 13.57
N ILE A 170 -9.07 14.48 13.02
CA ILE A 170 -10.16 14.12 12.10
C ILE A 170 -11.54 14.00 12.78
N THR A 171 -11.61 13.68 14.07
CA THR A 171 -12.88 13.57 14.79
C THR A 171 -13.48 14.97 15.05
N PRO A 172 -14.80 15.19 14.81
CA PRO A 172 -15.45 16.45 15.13
C PRO A 172 -15.28 16.87 16.60
N GLY A 173 -15.03 18.16 16.85
CA GLY A 173 -14.82 18.67 18.20
C GLY A 173 -13.44 18.30 18.79
N SER A 174 -12.50 17.89 17.95
CA SER A 174 -11.11 17.63 18.32
C SER A 174 -10.46 18.84 19.00
N ASP A 175 -9.61 18.54 19.99
CA ASP A 175 -8.76 19.53 20.62
C ASP A 175 -7.59 19.85 19.66
N PRO A 176 -7.48 21.10 19.16
CA PRO A 176 -6.44 21.47 18.20
C PRO A 176 -5.02 21.42 18.80
N SER A 177 -4.88 21.32 20.13
CA SER A 177 -3.59 21.16 20.79
C SER A 177 -3.08 19.72 20.83
N LYS A 178 -3.95 18.73 20.58
CA LYS A 178 -3.57 17.31 20.56
C LYS A 178 -2.96 16.91 19.22
N THR A 179 -2.04 15.97 19.25
CA THR A 179 -1.47 15.39 18.03
C THR A 179 -1.67 13.88 18.08
N GLY A 180 -2.25 13.33 17.03
CA GLY A 180 -2.49 11.91 16.86
C GLY A 180 -1.37 11.21 16.11
N GLY A 181 -1.58 9.93 15.84
CA GLY A 181 -0.83 9.18 14.83
C GLY A 181 -1.38 9.38 13.43
N ALA A 182 -0.61 8.98 12.43
CA ALA A 182 -1.00 9.00 11.03
C ALA A 182 -1.99 7.88 10.73
N HIS A 183 -3.16 8.23 10.18
CA HIS A 183 -4.29 7.33 10.13
C HIS A 183 -4.98 7.33 8.78
N TRP A 184 -5.31 6.16 8.26
CA TRP A 184 -6.11 6.03 7.04
C TRP A 184 -7.60 6.02 7.35
N VAL A 185 -8.34 6.87 6.66
CA VAL A 185 -9.80 6.88 6.65
C VAL A 185 -10.34 6.74 5.24
N VAL A 186 -11.60 6.28 5.13
CA VAL A 186 -12.34 6.21 3.87
C VAL A 186 -13.43 7.26 3.87
N VAL A 187 -13.56 8.00 2.78
CA VAL A 187 -14.69 8.88 2.51
C VAL A 187 -15.42 8.36 1.29
N ASP A 188 -16.68 7.96 1.45
CA ASP A 188 -17.45 7.29 0.38
C ASP A 188 -18.74 8.01 0.00
N GLY A 189 -18.93 9.24 0.48
CA GLY A 189 -20.08 10.06 0.12
C GLY A 189 -20.18 11.34 0.93
N LYS A 190 -21.36 11.95 0.85
CA LYS A 190 -21.76 13.07 1.68
C LYS A 190 -23.05 12.73 2.42
N ASP A 191 -23.19 13.27 3.63
CA ASP A 191 -24.46 13.26 4.36
C ASP A 191 -25.46 14.27 3.77
N ASP A 192 -26.70 14.23 4.26
CA ASP A 192 -27.78 15.13 3.82
C ASP A 192 -27.50 16.62 4.08
N LYS A 193 -26.47 16.93 4.88
CA LYS A 193 -26.02 18.30 5.19
C LYS A 193 -24.86 18.73 4.29
N GLY A 194 -24.39 17.86 3.40
CA GLY A 194 -23.27 18.12 2.50
C GLY A 194 -21.89 17.89 3.12
N ASN A 195 -21.81 17.32 4.33
CA ASN A 195 -20.54 16.95 4.96
C ASN A 195 -20.03 15.63 4.38
N TYR A 196 -18.71 15.46 4.31
CA TYR A 196 -18.09 14.19 3.93
C TYR A 196 -18.32 13.13 4.99
N THR A 197 -18.83 11.98 4.57
CA THR A 197 -19.00 10.81 5.42
C THR A 197 -17.67 10.10 5.57
N VAL A 198 -17.00 10.33 6.70
CA VAL A 198 -15.75 9.66 7.07
C VAL A 198 -16.11 8.32 7.72
N LYS A 199 -15.46 7.25 7.27
CA LYS A 199 -15.46 5.93 7.91
C LYS A 199 -14.08 5.74 8.53
N ASP A 200 -14.09 5.58 9.84
CA ASP A 200 -12.90 5.61 10.67
C ASP A 200 -12.61 4.21 11.23
N PRO A 201 -11.57 3.52 10.73
CA PRO A 201 -11.19 2.21 11.24
C PRO A 201 -10.84 2.21 12.73
N ALA A 202 -10.32 3.32 13.28
CA ALA A 202 -9.84 3.33 14.66
C ALA A 202 -11.00 3.22 15.66
N THR A 203 -12.11 3.87 15.34
CA THR A 203 -13.31 3.91 16.19
C THR A 203 -14.40 2.93 15.74
N GLY A 204 -14.24 2.28 14.59
CA GLY A 204 -15.29 1.43 13.99
C GLY A 204 -16.56 2.21 13.67
N SER A 205 -16.46 3.54 13.53
CA SER A 205 -17.60 4.45 13.43
C SER A 205 -17.54 5.31 12.16
N SER A 206 -18.67 5.90 11.80
CA SER A 206 -18.76 6.88 10.71
C SER A 206 -19.36 8.18 11.20
N TYR A 207 -18.85 9.30 10.68
CA TYR A 207 -19.27 10.64 11.05
C TYR A 207 -19.09 11.62 9.89
N GLY A 208 -19.84 12.72 9.94
CA GLY A 208 -19.76 13.80 8.94
C GLY A 208 -18.75 14.87 9.33
N VAL A 209 -17.88 15.28 8.40
CA VAL A 209 -17.00 16.44 8.54
C VAL A 209 -17.10 17.35 7.32
N ASP A 210 -16.93 18.66 7.49
CA ASP A 210 -16.82 19.55 6.34
C ASP A 210 -15.46 19.39 5.62
N PHE A 211 -15.36 19.98 4.41
CA PHE A 211 -14.15 19.88 3.59
C PHE A 211 -12.90 20.46 4.28
N ASN A 212 -13.06 21.59 4.98
CA ASN A 212 -11.94 22.27 5.63
C ASN A 212 -11.44 21.44 6.81
N HIS A 213 -12.34 20.82 7.57
CA HIS A 213 -11.99 19.93 8.66
C HIS A 213 -11.17 18.73 8.16
N LEU A 214 -11.65 18.04 7.13
CA LEU A 214 -10.93 16.91 6.51
C LEU A 214 -9.54 17.33 6.02
N THR A 215 -9.48 18.42 5.26
CA THR A 215 -8.23 18.89 4.66
C THR A 215 -7.24 19.44 5.68
N ASN A 216 -7.71 20.04 6.78
CA ASN A 216 -6.87 20.44 7.91
C ASN A 216 -6.27 19.23 8.62
N ALA A 217 -7.04 18.15 8.81
CA ALA A 217 -6.51 16.93 9.41
C ALA A 217 -5.42 16.27 8.54
N VAL A 218 -5.53 16.35 7.21
CA VAL A 218 -4.47 15.94 6.27
C VAL A 218 -3.23 16.84 6.37
N ASP A 219 -3.41 18.16 6.47
CA ASP A 219 -2.29 19.09 6.64
C ASP A 219 -1.51 18.83 7.92
N GLN A 220 -2.23 18.65 9.04
CA GLN A 220 -1.62 18.35 10.32
C GLN A 220 -0.85 17.03 10.26
N ASN A 221 -1.42 16.01 9.63
CA ASN A 221 -0.73 14.73 9.42
C ASN A 221 0.61 14.94 8.74
N TRP A 222 0.62 15.64 7.61
CA TRP A 222 1.82 15.86 6.83
C TRP A 222 2.86 16.70 7.55
N PHE A 223 2.42 17.78 8.20
CA PHE A 223 3.32 18.63 8.98
C PHE A 223 4.01 17.87 10.12
N LYS A 224 3.31 16.91 10.74
CA LYS A 224 3.82 16.15 11.90
C LYS A 224 4.58 14.89 11.52
N HIS A 225 4.09 14.15 10.54
CA HIS A 225 4.54 12.80 10.21
C HIS A 225 5.24 12.72 8.85
N ASN A 226 5.18 13.79 8.04
CA ASN A 226 5.77 13.88 6.70
C ASN A 226 5.40 12.67 5.82
N SER A 227 4.12 12.27 5.89
CA SER A 227 3.60 11.08 5.24
C SER A 227 2.20 11.32 4.66
N GLY A 228 1.90 10.59 3.59
CA GLY A 228 0.55 10.42 3.09
C GLY A 228 -0.01 11.59 2.28
N GLY A 229 -1.34 11.70 2.31
CA GLY A 229 -2.12 12.60 1.48
C GLY A 229 -3.45 11.94 1.12
N MET A 230 -3.93 12.24 -0.07
CA MET A 230 -5.24 11.80 -0.57
C MET A 230 -5.10 10.92 -1.81
N MET A 231 -5.96 9.90 -1.92
CA MET A 231 -6.12 9.09 -3.14
C MET A 231 -7.58 9.03 -3.54
N LEU A 232 -7.86 9.32 -4.80
CA LEU A 232 -9.18 9.11 -5.41
C LEU A 232 -9.20 7.73 -6.02
N VAL A 233 -10.09 6.89 -5.54
CA VAL A 233 -10.18 5.48 -5.91
C VAL A 233 -11.55 5.16 -6.52
N GLU A 234 -11.56 4.28 -7.50
CA GLU A 234 -12.76 3.78 -8.14
C GLU A 234 -12.63 2.29 -8.39
N ASP A 235 -13.76 1.67 -8.71
CA ASP A 235 -13.80 0.31 -9.18
C ASP A 235 -12.95 0.13 -10.45
N ALA A 236 -12.03 -0.84 -10.44
CA ALA A 236 -11.30 -1.19 -11.65
C ALA A 236 -12.24 -1.90 -12.64
N LYS A 237 -12.66 -1.19 -13.69
CA LYS A 237 -13.48 -1.76 -14.77
C LYS A 237 -12.58 -2.51 -15.76
N GLY A 238 -12.88 -3.80 -15.99
CA GLY A 238 -12.20 -4.64 -16.98
C GLY A 238 -11.10 -5.54 -16.39
N ALA A 239 -10.53 -6.41 -17.24
CA ALA A 239 -9.56 -7.42 -16.82
C ALA A 239 -8.13 -6.83 -16.79
N THR A 240 -7.72 -6.31 -15.64
CA THR A 240 -6.31 -6.12 -15.27
C THR A 240 -6.03 -7.04 -14.09
N SER A 241 -4.88 -7.73 -14.07
CA SER A 241 -4.54 -8.56 -12.90
C SER A 241 -4.38 -7.70 -11.65
N ALA A 242 -4.68 -8.29 -10.49
CA ALA A 242 -4.50 -7.65 -9.18
C ALA A 242 -3.08 -7.10 -9.00
N GLU A 243 -2.07 -7.86 -9.42
CA GLU A 243 -0.66 -7.45 -9.36
C GLU A 243 -0.36 -6.25 -10.26
N ALA A 244 -0.85 -6.25 -11.50
CA ALA A 244 -0.63 -5.13 -12.42
C ALA A 244 -1.33 -3.86 -11.91
N LEU A 245 -2.54 -4.00 -11.35
CA LEU A 245 -3.27 -2.90 -10.75
C LEU A 245 -2.55 -2.37 -9.50
N ALA A 246 -2.06 -3.25 -8.63
CA ALA A 246 -1.29 -2.88 -7.44
C ALA A 246 -0.01 -2.12 -7.81
N GLN A 247 0.71 -2.54 -8.86
CA GLN A 247 1.89 -1.84 -9.36
C GLN A 247 1.55 -0.47 -9.95
N SER A 248 0.50 -0.41 -10.78
CA SER A 248 0.03 0.85 -11.37
C SER A 248 -0.42 1.85 -10.31
N ASN A 249 -1.16 1.40 -9.30
CA ASN A 249 -1.60 2.23 -8.19
C ASN A 249 -0.40 2.77 -7.40
N ALA A 250 0.55 1.90 -7.07
CA ALA A 250 1.75 2.28 -6.31
C ALA A 250 2.61 3.33 -7.03
N ALA A 251 2.64 3.31 -8.36
CA ALA A 251 3.36 4.32 -9.15
C ALA A 251 2.74 5.72 -9.02
N LEU A 252 1.42 5.82 -8.79
CA LEU A 252 0.74 7.10 -8.63
C LEU A 252 0.99 7.75 -7.27
N THR A 253 1.37 6.98 -6.25
CA THR A 253 1.57 7.49 -4.88
C THR A 253 2.97 7.99 -4.58
N VAL A 254 3.89 7.93 -5.55
CA VAL A 254 5.27 8.47 -5.41
C VAL A 254 5.29 9.91 -4.85
N PRO A 255 4.38 10.83 -5.24
CA PRO A 255 4.33 12.18 -4.68
C PRO A 255 3.99 12.27 -3.17
N LEU A 256 3.46 11.19 -2.57
CA LEU A 256 2.94 11.18 -1.19
C LEU A 256 3.99 10.81 -0.14
N ASN A 257 5.25 10.62 -0.55
CA ASN A 257 6.35 10.11 0.25
C ASN A 257 6.10 8.68 0.79
N ALA A 258 7.17 7.95 1.10
CA ALA A 258 7.10 6.54 1.49
C ALA A 258 7.03 6.31 3.01
N ASN A 259 6.91 7.37 3.81
CA ASN A 259 6.82 7.25 5.27
C ASN A 259 5.50 6.55 5.67
N ASP A 260 5.59 5.65 6.64
CA ASP A 260 4.45 4.83 7.07
C ASP A 260 3.34 5.68 7.70
N GLY A 261 2.09 5.31 7.43
CA GLY A 261 0.95 5.70 8.25
C GLY A 261 1.01 4.91 9.55
N GLY A 262 1.68 5.46 10.56
CA GLY A 262 1.82 4.87 11.89
C GLY A 262 0.57 5.07 12.75
N GLY A 263 0.02 3.96 13.22
CA GLY A 263 -1.23 3.77 13.92
C GLY A 263 -1.89 4.93 14.68
N SER A 264 -3.21 5.03 14.50
CA SER A 264 -4.11 5.82 15.34
C SER A 264 -3.94 5.50 16.82
N LYS A 265 -3.51 6.49 17.61
CA LYS A 265 -3.52 6.41 19.09
C LYS A 265 -4.92 6.43 19.70
N ALA A 266 -5.99 6.29 18.89
CA ALA A 266 -7.36 6.37 19.36
C ALA A 266 -7.81 5.12 20.14
N ALA A 267 -7.04 4.04 20.12
CA ALA A 267 -7.24 2.92 21.02
C ALA A 267 -6.25 2.99 22.19
N GLU A 268 -6.66 3.62 23.29
CA GLU A 268 -5.99 3.44 24.59
C GLU A 268 -6.10 1.99 25.13
N THR A 269 -6.48 0.99 24.32
CA THR A 269 -7.03 -0.30 24.79
C THR A 269 -6.30 -1.57 24.31
N PHE A 270 -5.30 -1.51 23.42
CA PHE A 270 -4.62 -2.74 22.98
C PHE A 270 -3.48 -3.21 23.92
N GLY A 271 -3.32 -2.57 25.07
CA GLY A 271 -2.26 -2.89 26.04
C GLY A 271 -2.69 -2.79 27.49
N ARG A 272 -3.44 -3.78 27.98
CA ARG A 272 -3.37 -4.37 29.33
C ARG A 272 -4.42 -5.47 29.41
N GLU A 273 -4.00 -6.73 29.43
CA GLU A 273 -3.83 -7.49 30.67
C GLU A 273 -2.89 -8.68 30.38
N SER A 274 -1.76 -8.70 31.08
CA SER A 274 -1.04 -9.95 31.34
C SER A 274 -1.66 -10.58 32.58
N SER A 275 -2.04 -11.84 32.48
CA SER A 275 -2.11 -12.78 33.60
C SER A 275 -1.63 -14.14 33.11
#